data_AF-A0A4Q8LU03-F1
#
_entry.id   AF-A0A4Q8LU03-F1
#
_cell.length_a   1.000
_cell.length_b   1.000
_cell.length_c   1.000
_cell.angle_alpha   90.00
_cell.angle_beta   90.00
_cell.angle_gamma   90.00
#
_symmetry.space_group_name_H-M   'P 1'
#
loop_
_entity.id
_entity.type
_entity.pdbx_description
1 polymer ?
#
loop_
_entity_poly.entity_id
_entity_poly.type
_entity_poly.pdbx_seq_one_letter_code
_entity_poly.pdbx_strand_id
1 'polypeptide(L)'
;MPMNTNHEHFPPASGRLDREMLDGLARMLPRARGNAAVPAWRVLAAVLHVRRSGCAWNRLPPEYGPWHTLYTRARRWQRRGLLAPALEAFERGRYERGVPPAPDPAARRRMEVLADSLRPLVFSLAGSLRDERGDLRISQLEVATLMMIEQQPGIGVTPLAKRMEVHPASMSLLLRGLAGQGWIQAGERDPADRRRAWLTIAEAGRQVLRKVRSNRSDQLVRQFLRLPAEELAALEAVLPILQRIGEQLLLAGGRGRGV
;
A
#
# COMPACT_ATOMS: atom_id res chain seq x y z
N MET A 1 -13.29 46.78 12.77
CA MET A 1 -12.88 46.41 11.40
C MET A 1 -12.70 44.90 11.37
N PRO A 2 -13.65 44.11 10.82
CA PRO A 2 -13.46 42.67 10.76
C PRO A 2 -12.48 42.35 9.62
N MET A 3 -11.37 41.71 9.97
CA MET A 3 -10.49 41.04 9.01
C MET A 3 -11.28 39.91 8.36
N ASN A 4 -11.69 40.10 7.10
CA ASN A 4 -12.35 39.06 6.33
C ASN A 4 -11.30 38.04 5.87
N THR A 5 -10.95 37.10 6.74
CA THR A 5 -10.18 35.90 6.41
C THR A 5 -11.08 34.95 5.61
N ASN A 6 -11.29 35.29 4.33
CA ASN A 6 -11.78 34.33 3.36
C ASN A 6 -10.70 33.24 3.21
N HIS A 7 -10.83 32.18 4.01
CA HIS A 7 -10.13 30.92 3.81
C HIS A 7 -10.61 30.33 2.49
N GLU A 8 -9.99 30.74 1.38
CA GLU A 8 -10.10 30.06 0.10
C GLU A 8 -9.69 28.60 0.32
N HIS A 9 -10.67 27.71 0.38
CA HIS A 9 -10.49 26.29 0.64
C HIS A 9 -9.53 25.73 -0.41
N PHE A 10 -8.32 25.36 0.04
CA PHE A 10 -7.32 24.75 -0.80
C PHE A 10 -7.74 23.29 -1.05
N PRO A 11 -7.71 22.77 -2.29
CA PRO A 11 -8.17 21.42 -2.55
C PRO A 11 -7.38 20.42 -1.71
N PRO A 12 -8.04 19.43 -1.07
CA PRO A 12 -7.44 18.54 -0.07
C PRO A 12 -6.28 17.68 -0.61
N ALA A 13 -6.09 17.62 -1.93
CA ALA A 13 -5.04 16.85 -2.59
C ALA A 13 -3.72 17.61 -2.82
N SER A 14 -3.63 18.87 -2.40
CA SER A 14 -2.41 19.68 -2.50
C SER A 14 -2.05 20.17 -1.10
N GLY A 15 -0.79 20.09 -0.68
CA GLY A 15 -0.36 20.55 0.66
C GLY A 15 -0.10 22.06 0.69
N ARG A 16 -0.02 22.68 1.89
CA ARG A 16 0.31 24.12 2.06
C ARG A 16 1.55 24.57 1.26
N LEU A 17 2.53 23.69 1.13
CA LEU A 17 3.76 23.87 0.33
C LEU A 17 3.47 24.09 -1.17
N ASP A 18 2.49 23.37 -1.75
CA ASP A 18 2.12 23.53 -3.15
C ASP A 18 1.52 24.91 -3.41
N ARG A 19 0.81 25.49 -2.43
CA ARG A 19 0.21 26.81 -2.57
C ARG A 19 1.24 27.93 -2.68
N GLU A 20 2.19 27.97 -1.76
CA GLU A 20 3.24 29.00 -1.73
C GLU A 20 4.10 28.97 -3.01
N MET A 21 4.38 27.77 -3.51
CA MET A 21 5.09 27.57 -4.77
C MET A 21 4.30 28.08 -5.97
N LEU A 22 3.01 27.75 -6.05
CA LEU A 22 2.15 28.20 -7.14
C LEU A 22 1.95 29.72 -7.11
N ASP A 23 1.90 30.33 -5.93
CA ASP A 23 1.85 31.80 -5.77
C ASP A 23 3.15 32.47 -6.22
N GLY A 24 4.31 31.86 -5.97
CA GLY A 24 5.60 32.34 -6.49
C GLY A 24 5.63 32.36 -8.02
N LEU A 25 5.19 31.26 -8.65
CA LEU A 25 5.16 31.11 -10.11
C LEU A 25 4.07 31.95 -10.78
N ALA A 26 2.95 32.17 -10.09
CA ALA A 26 1.87 33.03 -10.55
C ALA A 26 2.33 34.46 -10.87
N ARG A 27 3.42 34.94 -10.25
CA ARG A 27 4.00 36.27 -10.52
C ARG A 27 4.62 36.39 -11.90
N MET A 28 5.03 35.28 -12.51
CA MET A 28 5.57 35.21 -13.87
C MET A 28 4.48 35.19 -14.94
N LEU A 29 3.21 35.06 -14.54
CA LEU A 29 2.08 34.91 -15.45
C LEU A 29 1.26 36.20 -15.57
N PRO A 30 0.56 36.41 -16.70
CA PRO A 30 -0.28 37.58 -16.89
C PRO A 30 -1.30 37.72 -15.75
N ARG A 31 -1.25 38.87 -15.08
CA ARG A 31 -2.19 39.22 -14.01
C ARG A 31 -3.62 39.28 -14.55
N ALA A 32 -4.54 38.82 -13.73
CA ALA A 32 -5.95 38.88 -14.04
C ALA A 32 -6.40 40.36 -14.00
N ARG A 33 -7.24 40.80 -14.96
CA ARG A 33 -7.79 42.17 -15.02
C ARG A 33 -9.30 42.12 -14.74
N GLY A 34 -9.81 43.03 -13.91
CA GLY A 34 -11.23 43.16 -13.55
C GLY A 34 -11.61 42.62 -12.16
N ASN A 35 -12.90 42.74 -11.79
CA ASN A 35 -13.39 42.50 -10.41
C ASN A 35 -13.65 41.04 -10.03
N ALA A 36 -13.74 40.11 -11.00
CA ALA A 36 -13.99 38.67 -10.76
C ALA A 36 -12.81 37.80 -11.25
N ALA A 37 -11.60 38.31 -11.08
CA ALA A 37 -10.44 37.81 -11.78
C ALA A 37 -9.80 36.62 -11.03
N VAL A 38 -10.07 35.40 -11.50
CA VAL A 38 -9.49 34.17 -10.92
C VAL A 38 -7.96 34.32 -10.76
N PRO A 39 -7.37 34.05 -9.59
CA PRO A 39 -5.93 34.25 -9.40
C PRO A 39 -5.10 33.24 -10.22
N ALA A 40 -3.90 33.64 -10.64
CA ALA A 40 -3.09 32.86 -11.58
C ALA A 40 -2.63 31.50 -11.02
N TRP A 41 -2.35 31.41 -9.71
CA TRP A 41 -2.03 30.15 -9.04
C TRP A 41 -3.16 29.13 -9.17
N ARG A 42 -4.44 29.57 -9.20
CA ARG A 42 -5.60 28.68 -9.27
C ARG A 42 -5.76 28.06 -10.65
N VAL A 43 -5.41 28.83 -11.69
CA VAL A 43 -5.32 28.31 -13.06
C VAL A 43 -4.21 27.26 -13.16
N LEU A 44 -3.04 27.50 -12.56
CA LEU A 44 -1.94 26.52 -12.52
C LEU A 44 -2.32 25.26 -11.73
N ALA A 45 -2.97 25.42 -10.57
CA ALA A 45 -3.45 24.31 -9.75
C ALA A 45 -4.44 23.42 -10.54
N ALA A 46 -5.37 24.03 -11.27
CA ALA A 46 -6.32 23.32 -12.12
C ALA A 46 -5.62 22.57 -13.27
N VAL A 47 -4.63 23.18 -13.92
CA VAL A 47 -3.81 22.52 -14.97
C VAL A 47 -3.08 21.30 -14.39
N LEU A 48 -2.44 21.45 -13.23
CA LEU A 48 -1.75 20.35 -12.55
C LEU A 48 -2.70 19.23 -12.15
N HIS A 49 -3.90 19.57 -11.67
CA HIS A 49 -4.93 18.59 -11.33
C HIS A 49 -5.34 17.79 -12.57
N VAL A 50 -5.77 18.46 -13.64
CA VAL A 50 -6.18 17.82 -14.91
C VAL A 50 -5.07 16.94 -15.47
N ARG A 51 -3.81 17.42 -15.43
CA ARG A 51 -2.66 16.60 -15.85
C ARG A 51 -2.51 15.37 -14.96
N ARG A 52 -2.51 15.52 -13.64
CA ARG A 52 -2.26 14.42 -12.69
C ARG A 52 -3.39 13.38 -12.64
N SER A 53 -4.64 13.80 -12.73
CA SER A 53 -5.81 12.92 -12.66
C SER A 53 -6.26 12.40 -14.03
N GLY A 54 -5.87 13.08 -15.12
CA GLY A 54 -6.38 12.82 -16.46
C GLY A 54 -7.86 13.16 -16.64
N CYS A 55 -8.48 13.90 -15.69
CA CYS A 55 -9.90 14.22 -15.77
C CYS A 55 -10.19 15.27 -16.86
N ALA A 56 -11.38 15.22 -17.45
CA ALA A 56 -11.84 16.29 -18.34
C ALA A 56 -12.04 17.61 -17.56
N TRP A 57 -11.84 18.76 -18.21
CA TRP A 57 -11.98 20.09 -17.58
C TRP A 57 -13.35 20.32 -16.95
N ASN A 58 -14.43 19.86 -17.58
CA ASN A 58 -15.79 19.96 -17.04
C ASN A 58 -16.06 19.06 -15.82
N ARG A 59 -15.12 18.15 -15.48
CA ARG A 59 -15.15 17.31 -14.27
C ARG A 59 -14.19 17.81 -13.19
N LEU A 60 -13.64 19.02 -13.35
CA LEU A 60 -12.79 19.61 -12.33
C LEU A 60 -13.60 19.80 -11.04
N PRO A 61 -13.02 19.51 -9.86
CA PRO A 61 -13.71 19.73 -8.60
C PRO A 61 -14.17 21.20 -8.42
N PRO A 62 -15.37 21.44 -7.86
CA PRO A 62 -15.97 22.77 -7.80
C PRO A 62 -15.14 23.78 -7.00
N GLU A 63 -14.27 23.34 -6.07
CA GLU A 63 -13.38 24.19 -5.27
C GLU A 63 -12.34 24.97 -6.10
N TYR A 64 -12.03 24.52 -7.32
CA TYR A 64 -11.17 25.28 -8.23
C TYR A 64 -11.90 26.47 -8.88
N GLY A 65 -13.23 26.50 -8.81
CA GLY A 65 -14.07 27.51 -9.44
C GLY A 65 -14.51 27.15 -10.86
N PRO A 66 -15.03 28.12 -11.63
CA PRO A 66 -15.67 27.85 -12.93
C PRO A 66 -14.70 27.24 -13.95
N TRP A 67 -14.91 25.97 -14.31
CA TRP A 67 -14.00 25.22 -15.17
C TRP A 67 -13.77 25.89 -16.54
N HIS A 68 -14.80 26.51 -17.12
CA HIS A 68 -14.69 27.17 -18.43
C HIS A 68 -13.73 28.38 -18.38
N THR A 69 -13.74 29.14 -17.28
CA THR A 69 -12.84 30.27 -17.03
C THR A 69 -11.40 29.81 -16.88
N LEU A 70 -11.18 28.71 -16.13
CA LEU A 70 -9.87 28.12 -15.92
C LEU A 70 -9.30 27.55 -17.23
N TYR A 71 -10.10 26.76 -17.95
CA TYR A 71 -9.75 26.18 -19.25
C TYR A 71 -9.38 27.26 -20.27
N THR A 72 -10.21 28.30 -20.42
CA THR A 72 -9.98 29.36 -21.40
C THR A 72 -8.66 30.09 -21.14
N ARG A 73 -8.33 30.34 -19.87
CA ARG A 73 -7.06 30.97 -19.48
C ARG A 73 -5.87 30.04 -19.67
N ALA A 74 -5.99 28.79 -19.22
CA ALA A 74 -4.96 27.77 -19.43
C ALA A 74 -4.65 27.61 -20.92
N ARG A 75 -5.67 27.47 -21.77
CA ARG A 75 -5.53 27.37 -23.23
C ARG A 75 -4.86 28.60 -23.84
N ARG A 76 -5.20 29.81 -23.37
CA ARG A 76 -4.56 31.05 -23.80
C ARG A 76 -3.08 31.08 -23.42
N TRP A 77 -2.73 30.68 -22.20
CA TRP A 77 -1.34 30.63 -21.74
C TRP A 77 -0.54 29.53 -22.44
N GLN A 78 -1.15 28.39 -22.73
CA GLN A 78 -0.56 27.31 -23.53
C GLN A 78 -0.18 27.80 -24.92
N ARG A 79 -1.10 28.48 -25.62
CA ARG A 79 -0.84 29.05 -26.96
C ARG A 79 0.26 30.12 -26.96
N ARG A 80 0.50 30.77 -25.83
CA ARG A 80 1.58 31.75 -25.65
C ARG A 80 2.88 31.13 -25.12
N GLY A 81 2.94 29.81 -24.93
CA GLY A 81 4.11 29.11 -24.41
C GLY A 81 4.40 29.38 -22.92
N LEU A 82 3.47 29.96 -22.16
CA LEU A 82 3.70 30.39 -20.78
C LEU A 82 3.52 29.26 -19.74
N LEU A 83 2.77 28.22 -20.07
CA LEU A 83 2.49 27.12 -19.14
C LEU A 83 3.68 26.19 -18.94
N ALA A 84 4.41 25.84 -20.01
CA ALA A 84 5.50 24.87 -19.92
C ALA A 84 6.62 25.33 -18.97
N PRO A 85 7.16 26.56 -19.07
CA PRO A 85 8.19 27.04 -18.14
C PRO A 85 7.71 27.13 -16.69
N ALA A 86 6.43 27.51 -16.47
CA ALA A 86 5.87 27.60 -15.12
C ALA A 86 5.70 26.21 -14.48
N LEU A 87 5.25 25.21 -15.25
CA LEU A 87 5.11 23.84 -14.76
C LEU A 87 6.47 23.18 -14.49
N GLU A 88 7.46 23.41 -15.35
CA GLU A 88 8.83 22.94 -15.12
C GLU A 88 9.45 23.56 -13.87
N ALA A 89 9.29 24.87 -13.68
CA ALA A 89 9.76 25.55 -12.47
C ALA A 89 9.03 25.05 -11.21
N PHE A 90 7.75 24.70 -11.31
CA PHE A 90 7.00 24.06 -10.21
C PHE A 90 7.56 22.68 -9.86
N GLU A 91 7.80 21.83 -10.85
CA GLU A 91 8.35 20.49 -10.66
C GLU A 91 9.77 20.53 -10.10
N ARG A 92 10.63 21.42 -10.64
CA ARG A 92 11.99 21.67 -10.13
C ARG A 92 11.95 22.11 -8.67
N GLY A 93 11.09 23.07 -8.34
CA GLY A 93 10.96 23.55 -6.96
C GLY A 93 10.41 22.51 -5.99
N ARG A 94 9.68 21.48 -6.45
CA ARG A 94 9.23 20.36 -5.59
C ARG A 94 10.39 19.39 -5.38
N TYR A 95 11.13 19.10 -6.44
CA TYR A 95 12.32 18.24 -6.39
C TYR A 95 13.38 18.79 -5.44
N GLU A 96 13.70 20.08 -5.51
CA GLU A 96 14.66 20.76 -4.63
C GLU A 96 14.27 20.69 -3.14
N ARG A 97 12.97 20.53 -2.84
CA ARG A 97 12.42 20.38 -1.48
C ARG A 97 12.20 18.91 -1.09
N GLY A 98 12.77 17.97 -1.83
CA GLY A 98 12.69 16.53 -1.53
C GLY A 98 11.32 15.90 -1.85
N VAL A 99 10.43 16.60 -2.56
CA VAL A 99 9.17 16.04 -3.04
C VAL A 99 9.36 15.56 -4.48
N PRO A 100 9.50 14.25 -4.75
CA PRO A 100 9.77 13.75 -6.09
C PRO A 100 8.65 14.15 -7.07
N PRO A 101 8.95 14.38 -8.36
CA PRO A 101 7.92 14.71 -9.34
C PRO A 101 6.79 13.67 -9.31
N ALA A 102 5.54 14.11 -9.46
CA ALA A 102 4.45 13.14 -9.58
C ALA A 102 4.72 12.33 -10.86
N PRO A 103 4.56 11.00 -10.85
CA PRO A 103 4.79 10.21 -12.04
C PRO A 103 3.90 10.73 -13.17
N ASP A 104 4.44 10.76 -14.38
CA ASP A 104 3.67 11.10 -15.58
C ASP A 104 2.37 10.25 -15.62
N PRO A 105 1.22 10.79 -16.05
CA PRO A 105 -0.05 10.05 -16.03
C PRO A 105 0.01 8.71 -16.76
N ALA A 106 0.82 8.59 -17.82
CA ALA A 106 1.03 7.32 -18.50
C ALA A 106 1.82 6.33 -17.63
N ALA A 107 2.87 6.80 -16.94
CA ALA A 107 3.63 5.99 -15.99
C ALA A 107 2.76 5.53 -14.81
N ARG A 108 1.93 6.43 -14.25
CA ARG A 108 0.98 6.07 -13.18
C ARG A 108 -0.02 5.02 -13.64
N ARG A 109 -0.64 5.19 -14.81
CA ARG A 109 -1.58 4.21 -15.38
C ARG A 109 -0.90 2.85 -15.59
N ARG A 110 0.34 2.83 -16.08
CA ARG A 110 1.12 1.60 -16.23
C ARG A 110 1.35 0.91 -14.87
N MET A 111 1.67 1.67 -13.83
CA MET A 111 1.83 1.15 -12.46
C MET A 111 0.52 0.59 -11.90
N GLU A 112 -0.61 1.26 -12.14
CA GLU A 112 -1.95 0.80 -11.73
C GLU A 112 -2.30 -0.53 -12.44
N VAL A 113 -2.12 -0.62 -13.75
CA VAL A 113 -2.34 -1.87 -14.51
C VAL A 113 -1.44 -3.00 -14.02
N LEU A 114 -0.16 -2.71 -13.74
CA LEU A 114 0.77 -3.69 -13.18
C LEU A 114 0.30 -4.18 -11.80
N ALA A 115 -0.15 -3.27 -10.92
CA ALA A 115 -0.66 -3.62 -9.61
C ALA A 115 -1.94 -4.47 -9.69
N ASP A 116 -2.86 -4.11 -10.59
CA ASP A 116 -4.11 -4.84 -10.82
C ASP A 116 -3.87 -6.23 -11.39
N SER A 117 -2.81 -6.41 -12.16
CA SER A 117 -2.39 -7.72 -12.69
C SER A 117 -1.64 -8.55 -11.64
N LEU A 118 -0.75 -7.92 -10.86
CA LEU A 118 0.09 -8.61 -9.88
C LEU A 118 -0.72 -9.10 -8.68
N ARG A 119 -1.68 -8.32 -8.19
CA ARG A 119 -2.48 -8.65 -7.00
C ARG A 119 -3.14 -10.04 -7.10
N PRO A 120 -3.97 -10.36 -8.12
CA PRO A 120 -4.60 -11.67 -8.21
C PRO A 120 -3.58 -12.80 -8.37
N LEU A 121 -2.46 -12.58 -9.06
CA LEU A 121 -1.39 -13.57 -9.21
C LEU A 121 -0.74 -13.92 -7.86
N VAL A 122 -0.42 -12.92 -7.04
CA VAL A 122 0.14 -13.12 -5.70
C VAL A 122 -0.84 -13.92 -4.82
N PHE A 123 -2.12 -13.56 -4.82
CA PHE A 123 -3.13 -14.28 -4.04
C PHE A 123 -3.37 -15.71 -4.54
N SER A 124 -3.39 -15.92 -5.85
CA SER A 124 -3.53 -17.24 -6.46
C SER A 124 -2.33 -18.13 -6.12
N LEU A 125 -1.10 -17.65 -6.31
CA LEU A 125 0.12 -18.39 -5.95
C LEU A 125 0.16 -18.70 -4.45
N ALA A 126 -0.12 -17.71 -3.60
CA ALA A 126 -0.18 -17.93 -2.15
C ALA A 126 -1.31 -18.89 -1.73
N GLY A 127 -2.41 -18.94 -2.49
CA GLY A 127 -3.48 -19.92 -2.32
C GLY A 127 -3.01 -21.32 -2.67
N SER A 128 -2.53 -21.52 -3.89
CA SER A 128 -2.04 -22.83 -4.38
C SER A 128 -0.92 -23.40 -3.53
N LEU A 129 0.02 -22.57 -3.06
CA LEU A 129 1.07 -23.01 -2.14
C LEU A 129 0.50 -23.34 -0.74
N ARG A 130 -0.56 -22.68 -0.28
CA ARG A 130 -1.16 -23.01 1.03
C ARG A 130 -1.82 -24.38 1.02
N ASP A 131 -2.47 -24.73 -0.09
CA ASP A 131 -3.16 -26.00 -0.25
C ASP A 131 -2.21 -27.20 -0.35
N GLU A 132 -0.95 -26.98 -0.71
CA GLU A 132 0.09 -28.00 -0.74
C GLU A 132 0.56 -28.38 0.67
N ARG A 133 -0.21 -29.25 1.34
CA ARG A 133 0.17 -29.88 2.61
C ARG A 133 0.74 -31.28 2.41
N GLY A 134 0.61 -31.85 1.21
CA GLY A 134 0.95 -33.24 0.90
C GLY A 134 0.08 -34.22 1.70
N ASP A 135 0.64 -35.37 2.06
CA ASP A 135 -0.05 -36.42 2.84
C ASP A 135 -0.18 -36.12 4.35
N LEU A 136 0.20 -34.90 4.77
CA LEU A 136 0.11 -34.52 6.18
C LEU A 136 -1.36 -34.42 6.58
N ARG A 137 -1.76 -35.16 7.62
CA ARG A 137 -3.09 -35.11 8.24
C ARG A 137 -3.24 -33.86 9.11
N ILE A 138 -3.04 -32.68 8.51
CA ILE A 138 -3.14 -31.38 9.16
C ILE A 138 -3.97 -30.41 8.31
N SER A 139 -4.91 -29.72 8.94
CA SER A 139 -5.76 -28.72 8.30
C SER A 139 -5.04 -27.38 8.09
N GLN A 140 -5.61 -26.51 7.24
CA GLN A 140 -5.04 -25.18 6.99
C GLN A 140 -5.00 -24.32 8.24
N LEU A 141 -6.05 -24.43 9.05
CA LEU A 141 -6.21 -23.66 10.27
C LEU A 141 -5.20 -24.08 11.33
N GLU A 142 -4.91 -25.38 11.43
CA GLU A 142 -3.86 -25.91 12.30
C GLU A 142 -2.48 -25.44 11.87
N VAL A 143 -2.15 -25.53 10.57
CA VAL A 143 -0.88 -25.00 10.03
C VAL A 143 -0.75 -23.49 10.31
N ALA A 144 -1.78 -22.71 10.04
CA ALA A 144 -1.75 -21.27 10.24
C ALA A 144 -1.64 -20.90 11.73
N THR A 145 -2.31 -21.65 12.60
CA THR A 145 -2.19 -21.49 14.07
C THR A 145 -0.78 -21.80 14.55
N LEU A 146 -0.18 -22.90 14.11
CA LEU A 146 1.21 -23.26 14.45
C LEU A 146 2.20 -22.19 13.96
N MET A 147 2.04 -21.68 12.74
CA MET A 147 2.88 -20.59 12.21
C MET A 147 2.75 -19.31 13.05
N MET A 148 1.55 -18.97 13.50
CA MET A 148 1.33 -17.79 14.35
C MET A 148 2.01 -17.94 15.72
N ILE A 149 1.91 -19.12 16.34
CA ILE A 149 2.57 -19.42 17.63
C ILE A 149 4.09 -19.41 17.47
N GLU A 150 4.63 -19.92 16.35
CA GLU A 150 6.07 -19.87 16.07
C GLU A 150 6.57 -18.45 15.83
N GLN A 151 5.79 -17.61 15.14
CA GLN A 151 6.11 -16.19 14.90
C GLN A 151 5.99 -15.33 16.16
N GLN A 152 5.09 -15.69 17.08
CA GLN A 152 4.85 -14.97 18.33
C GLN A 152 4.83 -15.94 19.52
N PRO A 153 5.99 -16.47 19.93
CA PRO A 153 6.09 -17.27 21.15
C PRO A 153 5.58 -16.44 22.33
N GLY A 154 4.74 -17.02 23.18
CA GLY A 154 4.11 -16.25 24.25
C GLY A 154 2.66 -15.88 23.99
N ILE A 155 2.14 -16.08 22.77
CA ILE A 155 0.78 -15.64 22.43
C ILE A 155 -0.28 -16.39 23.25
N GLY A 156 -1.23 -15.66 23.82
CA GLY A 156 -2.38 -16.22 24.53
C GLY A 156 -3.53 -16.59 23.59
N VAL A 157 -4.50 -17.36 24.10
CA VAL A 157 -5.66 -17.87 23.34
C VAL A 157 -6.50 -16.74 22.75
N THR A 158 -6.81 -15.69 23.52
CA THR A 158 -7.70 -14.60 23.06
C THR A 158 -7.10 -13.77 21.92
N PRO A 159 -5.83 -13.27 22.01
CA PRO A 159 -5.18 -12.62 20.88
C PRO A 159 -5.07 -13.51 19.65
N LEU A 160 -4.79 -14.80 19.83
CA LEU A 160 -4.69 -15.77 18.75
C LEU A 160 -6.04 -15.99 18.06
N ALA A 161 -7.13 -16.20 18.81
CA ALA A 161 -8.48 -16.34 18.28
C ALA A 161 -8.91 -15.12 17.45
N LYS A 162 -8.66 -13.90 17.98
CA LYS A 162 -8.95 -12.65 17.28
C LYS A 162 -8.19 -12.56 15.96
N ARG A 163 -6.90 -12.93 15.95
CA ARG A 163 -6.03 -12.82 14.77
C ARG A 163 -6.31 -13.88 13.71
N MET A 164 -6.81 -15.03 14.15
CA MET A 164 -7.27 -16.11 13.27
C MET A 164 -8.73 -15.92 12.83
N GLU A 165 -9.40 -14.86 13.30
CA GLU A 165 -10.82 -14.55 13.00
C GLU A 165 -11.76 -15.72 13.31
N VAL A 166 -11.48 -16.44 14.39
CA VAL A 166 -12.33 -17.55 14.86
C VAL A 166 -12.83 -17.30 16.28
N HIS A 167 -13.94 -17.93 16.62
CA HIS A 167 -14.52 -17.83 17.95
C HIS A 167 -13.57 -18.41 19.02
N PRO A 168 -13.43 -17.78 20.22
CA PRO A 168 -12.52 -18.26 21.27
C PRO A 168 -12.76 -19.71 21.73
N ALA A 169 -14.01 -20.17 21.74
CA ALA A 169 -14.34 -21.55 22.07
C ALA A 169 -13.78 -22.55 21.03
N SER A 170 -13.89 -22.21 19.75
CA SER A 170 -13.34 -23.00 18.64
C SER A 170 -11.81 -23.00 18.67
N MET A 171 -11.19 -21.85 18.94
CA MET A 171 -9.74 -21.76 19.12
C MET A 171 -9.26 -22.64 20.29
N SER A 172 -9.96 -22.60 21.43
CA SER A 172 -9.63 -23.44 22.58
C SER A 172 -9.69 -24.93 22.25
N LEU A 173 -10.69 -25.36 21.46
CA LEU A 173 -10.80 -26.75 21.00
C LEU A 173 -9.65 -27.14 20.07
N LEU A 174 -9.33 -26.28 19.08
CA LEU A 174 -8.20 -26.48 18.17
C LEU A 174 -6.88 -26.63 18.94
N LEU A 175 -6.61 -25.71 19.88
CA LEU A 175 -5.39 -25.73 20.69
C LEU A 175 -5.29 -26.98 21.56
N ARG A 176 -6.40 -27.48 22.13
CA ARG A 176 -6.41 -28.77 22.84
C ARG A 176 -6.03 -29.92 21.91
N GLY A 177 -6.53 -29.93 20.68
CA GLY A 177 -6.16 -30.92 19.66
C GLY A 177 -4.66 -30.87 19.34
N LEU A 178 -4.12 -29.68 19.08
CA LEU A 178 -2.69 -29.47 18.81
C LEU A 178 -1.81 -29.88 20.00
N ALA A 179 -2.23 -29.58 21.24
CA ALA A 179 -1.51 -29.96 22.45
C ALA A 179 -1.56 -31.47 22.69
N GLY A 180 -2.71 -32.11 22.44
CA GLY A 180 -2.87 -33.56 22.53
C GLY A 180 -1.98 -34.33 21.53
N GLN A 181 -1.67 -33.71 20.39
CA GLN A 181 -0.70 -34.24 19.41
C GLN A 181 0.77 -33.90 19.76
N GLY A 182 1.01 -33.16 20.84
CA GLY A 182 2.34 -32.73 21.25
C GLY A 182 2.98 -31.68 20.33
N TRP A 183 2.19 -30.97 19.51
CA TRP A 183 2.71 -29.96 18.58
C TRP A 183 2.88 -28.59 19.22
N ILE A 184 2.14 -28.32 20.30
CA ILE A 184 2.27 -27.12 21.13
C ILE A 184 2.40 -27.52 22.59
N GLN A 185 2.96 -26.62 23.39
CA GLN A 185 3.09 -26.79 24.83
C GLN A 185 2.80 -25.47 25.54
N ALA A 186 2.43 -25.57 26.81
CA ALA A 186 2.30 -24.40 27.68
C ALA A 186 3.70 -23.79 27.89
N GLY A 187 3.81 -22.48 27.63
CA GLY A 187 4.97 -21.67 27.95
C GLY A 187 4.90 -21.13 29.37
N GLU A 188 5.77 -20.15 29.67
CA GLU A 188 5.72 -19.39 30.92
C GLU A 188 4.35 -18.73 31.12
N ARG A 189 3.91 -18.60 32.38
CA ARG A 189 2.63 -17.94 32.67
C ARG A 189 2.79 -16.44 32.53
N ASP A 190 1.73 -15.77 32.06
CA ASP A 190 1.70 -14.32 32.03
C ASP A 190 1.94 -13.75 33.45
N PRO A 191 3.00 -12.94 33.67
CA PRO A 191 3.27 -12.33 34.97
C PRO A 191 2.15 -11.43 35.47
N ALA A 192 1.37 -10.83 34.55
CA ALA A 192 0.24 -9.96 34.86
C ALA A 192 -1.07 -10.73 35.12
N ASP A 193 -1.20 -11.95 34.58
CA ASP A 193 -2.38 -12.80 34.77
C ASP A 193 -2.00 -14.29 34.75
N ARG A 194 -1.71 -14.86 35.92
CA ARG A 194 -1.31 -16.27 36.08
C ARG A 194 -2.35 -17.29 35.58
N ARG A 195 -3.57 -16.86 35.22
CA ARG A 195 -4.60 -17.71 34.60
C ARG A 195 -4.42 -17.85 33.08
N ARG A 196 -3.58 -17.02 32.46
CA ARG A 196 -3.26 -17.08 31.03
C ARG A 196 -1.99 -17.89 30.79
N ALA A 197 -2.16 -19.09 30.24
CA ALA A 197 -1.05 -19.87 29.73
C ALA A 197 -0.60 -19.30 28.39
N TRP A 198 0.68 -18.96 28.28
CA TRP A 198 1.28 -18.65 26.99
C TRP A 198 1.45 -19.92 26.16
N LEU A 199 1.37 -19.78 24.84
CA LEU A 199 1.54 -20.88 23.92
C LEU A 199 2.95 -20.83 23.32
N THR A 200 3.58 -21.99 23.24
CA THR A 200 4.84 -22.17 22.52
C THR A 200 4.76 -23.41 21.64
N ILE A 201 5.48 -23.38 20.53
CA ILE A 201 5.55 -24.53 19.62
C ILE A 201 6.56 -25.55 20.14
N ALA A 202 6.13 -26.81 20.24
CA ALA A 202 6.98 -27.93 20.61
C ALA A 202 7.80 -28.41 19.41
N GLU A 203 8.83 -29.23 19.64
CA GLU A 203 9.73 -29.68 18.57
C GLU A 203 8.98 -30.49 17.49
N ALA A 204 8.04 -31.35 17.87
CA ALA A 204 7.20 -32.07 16.92
C ALA A 204 6.39 -31.11 16.02
N GLY A 205 5.85 -30.03 16.59
CA GLY A 205 5.15 -29.00 15.82
C GLY A 205 6.07 -28.27 14.83
N ARG A 206 7.32 -27.98 15.23
CA ARG A 206 8.32 -27.39 14.32
C ARG A 206 8.68 -28.33 13.18
N GLN A 207 8.79 -29.63 13.44
CA GLN A 207 9.04 -30.63 12.39
C GLN A 207 7.90 -30.66 11.36
N VAL A 208 6.65 -30.59 11.82
CA VAL A 208 5.48 -30.47 10.92
C VAL A 208 5.57 -29.21 10.06
N LEU A 209 5.86 -28.05 10.67
CA LEU A 209 6.02 -26.80 9.90
C LEU A 209 7.19 -26.86 8.91
N ARG A 210 8.31 -27.50 9.26
CA ARG A 210 9.43 -27.75 8.35
C ARG A 210 9.00 -28.60 7.16
N LYS A 211 8.21 -29.67 7.39
CA LYS A 211 7.70 -30.52 6.30
C LYS A 211 6.72 -29.78 5.41
N VAL A 212 5.79 -29.00 5.98
CA VAL A 212 4.89 -28.14 5.20
C VAL A 212 5.67 -27.16 4.33
N ARG A 213 6.67 -26.47 4.89
CA ARG A 213 7.53 -25.54 4.14
C ARG A 213 8.27 -26.26 3.01
N SER A 214 8.83 -27.44 3.27
CA SER A 214 9.48 -28.26 2.25
C SER A 214 8.52 -28.61 1.13
N ASN A 215 7.33 -29.15 1.43
CA ASN A 215 6.36 -29.55 0.41
C ASN A 215 5.99 -28.38 -0.52
N ARG A 216 5.79 -27.18 0.04
CA ARG A 216 5.52 -25.95 -0.72
C ARG A 216 6.69 -25.54 -1.60
N SER A 217 7.92 -25.59 -1.08
CA SER A 217 9.12 -25.32 -1.86
C SER A 217 9.31 -26.35 -2.98
N ASP A 218 9.11 -27.63 -2.69
CA ASP A 218 9.24 -28.71 -3.66
C ASP A 218 8.22 -28.56 -4.81
N GLN A 219 7.01 -28.08 -4.51
CA GLN A 219 6.02 -27.75 -5.53
C GLN A 219 6.51 -26.64 -6.47
N LEU A 220 7.12 -25.57 -5.95
CA LEU A 220 7.71 -24.52 -6.78
C LEU A 220 8.86 -25.05 -7.61
N VAL A 221 9.77 -25.83 -7.01
CA VAL A 221 10.87 -26.47 -7.74
C VAL A 221 10.33 -27.32 -8.89
N ARG A 222 9.28 -28.12 -8.67
CA ARG A 222 8.62 -28.91 -9.73
C ARG A 222 8.09 -28.04 -10.88
N GLN A 223 7.62 -26.82 -10.61
CA GLN A 223 7.21 -25.90 -11.67
C GLN A 223 8.41 -25.25 -12.36
N PHE A 224 9.41 -24.81 -11.60
CA PHE A 224 10.61 -24.16 -12.14
C PHE A 224 11.42 -25.08 -13.05
N LEU A 225 11.48 -26.38 -12.75
CA LEU A 225 12.12 -27.38 -13.61
C LEU A 225 11.48 -27.50 -15.01
N ARG A 226 10.28 -26.93 -15.23
CA ARG A 226 9.58 -26.94 -16.52
C ARG A 226 9.76 -25.64 -17.30
N LEU A 227 10.42 -24.63 -16.73
CA LEU A 227 10.62 -23.33 -17.36
C LEU A 227 11.91 -23.33 -18.19
N PRO A 228 11.95 -22.61 -19.33
CA PRO A 228 13.18 -22.35 -20.03
C PRO A 228 14.11 -21.47 -19.18
N ALA A 229 15.42 -21.55 -19.45
CA ALA A 229 16.45 -20.84 -18.67
C ALA A 229 16.23 -19.31 -18.64
N GLU A 230 15.71 -18.73 -19.72
CA GLU A 230 15.41 -17.29 -19.81
C GLU A 230 14.31 -16.86 -18.83
N GLU A 231 13.25 -17.67 -18.70
CA GLU A 231 12.17 -17.40 -17.76
C GLU A 231 12.62 -17.58 -16.31
N LEU A 232 13.47 -18.58 -16.04
CA LEU A 232 14.05 -18.77 -14.72
C LEU A 232 14.95 -17.59 -14.32
N ALA A 233 15.79 -17.11 -15.24
CA ALA A 233 16.62 -15.93 -15.01
C ALA A 233 15.77 -14.66 -14.77
N ALA A 234 14.65 -14.51 -15.47
CA ALA A 234 13.71 -13.42 -15.24
C ALA A 234 13.07 -13.49 -13.84
N LEU A 235 12.73 -14.69 -13.36
CA LEU A 235 12.25 -14.89 -12.00
C LEU A 235 13.34 -14.55 -10.96
N GLU A 236 14.57 -15.01 -11.16
CA GLU A 236 15.69 -14.68 -10.26
C GLU A 236 15.93 -13.16 -10.19
N ALA A 237 15.87 -12.46 -11.32
CA ALA A 237 16.04 -11.02 -11.38
C ALA A 237 14.91 -10.24 -10.65
N VAL A 238 13.69 -10.78 -10.59
CA VAL A 238 12.57 -10.10 -9.92
C VAL A 238 12.52 -10.35 -8.41
N LEU A 239 13.13 -11.43 -7.91
CA LEU A 239 13.08 -11.80 -6.48
C LEU A 239 13.51 -10.68 -5.53
N PRO A 240 14.65 -9.97 -5.74
CA PRO A 240 15.05 -8.88 -4.85
C PRO A 240 14.05 -7.71 -4.86
N ILE A 241 13.37 -7.49 -5.98
CA ILE A 241 12.35 -6.44 -6.11
C ILE A 241 11.13 -6.79 -5.27
N LEU A 242 10.64 -8.03 -5.38
CA LEU A 242 9.49 -8.52 -4.61
C LEU A 242 9.78 -8.54 -3.10
N GLN A 243 10.99 -8.91 -2.69
CA GLN A 243 11.42 -8.89 -1.28
C GLN A 243 11.31 -7.47 -0.71
N ARG A 244 11.91 -6.48 -1.39
CA ARG A 244 11.86 -5.07 -0.96
C ARG A 244 10.43 -4.53 -0.89
N ILE A 245 9.57 -4.88 -1.85
CA ILE A 245 8.14 -4.49 -1.82
C ILE A 245 7.45 -5.13 -0.61
N GLY A 246 7.67 -6.43 -0.37
CA GLY A 246 7.10 -7.14 0.77
C GLY A 246 7.48 -6.53 2.12
N GLU A 247 8.77 -6.19 2.30
CA GLU A 247 9.27 -5.51 3.50
C GLU A 247 8.60 -4.16 3.72
N GLN A 248 8.50 -3.34 2.67
CA GLN A 248 7.86 -2.02 2.73
C GLN A 248 6.38 -2.12 3.10
N LEU A 249 5.66 -3.12 2.56
CA LEU A 249 4.26 -3.37 2.88
C LEU A 249 4.07 -3.81 4.35
N LEU A 250 4.97 -4.65 4.87
CA LEU A 250 4.95 -5.06 6.28
C LEU A 250 5.20 -3.87 7.21
N LEU A 251 6.17 -3.02 6.89
CA LEU A 251 6.47 -1.79 7.65
C LEU A 251 5.34 -0.76 7.60
N ALA A 252 4.63 -0.67 6.47
CA ALA A 252 3.45 0.19 6.33
C ALA A 252 2.24 -0.37 7.12
N GLY A 253 2.01 -1.68 7.07
CA GLY A 253 0.90 -2.35 7.75
C GLY A 253 1.04 -2.45 9.28
N GLY A 254 2.25 -2.28 9.82
CA GLY A 254 2.52 -2.23 11.27
C GLY A 254 2.07 -0.91 11.94
N ARG A 255 1.96 0.19 11.19
CA ARG A 255 1.54 1.50 11.72
C ARG A 255 0.02 1.71 11.79
N GLY A 256 -0.78 0.78 11.27
CA GLY A 256 -2.24 0.92 11.16
C GLY A 256 -3.09 -0.07 11.99
N ARG A 257 -2.49 -0.92 12.83
CA ARG A 257 -3.20 -1.91 13.67
C ARG A 257 -3.17 -1.59 15.17
N GLY A 258 -3.18 -0.30 15.50
CA GLY A 258 -3.26 0.22 16.86
C GLY A 258 -4.09 1.49 16.93
N VAL A 259 -5.39 1.37 16.64
CA VAL A 259 -6.47 2.27 17.09
C VAL A 259 -7.69 1.41 17.35
#